data_AF-A0A9P0CIU0-F1
#
_entry.id   AF-A0A9P0CIU0-F1
#
_cell.length_a   1.000
_cell.length_b   1.000
_cell.length_c   1.000
_cell.angle_alpha   90.00
_cell.angle_beta   90.00
_cell.angle_gamma   90.00
#
_symmetry.space_group_name_H-M   'P 1'
#
loop_
_entity.id
_entity.type
_entity.pdbx_description
1 polymer ?
#
loop_
_entity_poly.entity_id
_entity_poly.type
_entity_poly.pdbx_seq_one_letter_code
_entity_poly.pdbx_strand_id
1 'polypeptide(L)'
;IKSIDAPSYYIPHHCIFKPNSSSTPCRIVFDASMKTNAGPSLNDILYKGPKLQNNPITILLNFRLFPIAVVADLKQMYRQVKMIEPHRSFQRVLWRFN
;
A
#
# COMPACT_ATOMS: atom_id res chain seq x y z
N ILE A 1 5.11 13.03 24.38
CA ILE A 1 5.62 11.85 23.63
C ILE A 1 4.73 10.68 24.05
N LYS A 2 3.81 10.21 23.19
CA LYS A 2 2.94 9.06 23.52
C LYS A 2 3.85 7.84 23.79
N SER A 3 3.53 7.07 24.83
CA SER A 3 4.34 5.97 25.36
C SER A 3 4.89 5.03 24.29
N ILE A 4 6.12 4.56 24.50
CA ILE A 4 6.88 3.64 23.63
C ILE A 4 6.27 2.22 23.64
N ASP A 5 5.27 1.96 24.49
CA ASP A 5 4.79 0.60 24.80
C ASP A 5 3.79 0.01 23.78
N ALA A 6 3.32 0.79 22.80
CA ALA A 6 2.39 0.30 21.79
C ALA A 6 3.13 -0.30 20.57
N PRO A 7 2.72 -1.48 20.04
CA PRO A 7 3.32 -2.09 18.87
C PRO A 7 3.39 -1.11 17.69
N SER A 8 4.57 -0.98 17.09
CA SER A 8 4.78 -0.06 15.99
C SER A 8 5.85 -0.54 15.02
N TYR A 9 5.78 -0.03 13.79
CA TYR A 9 6.69 -0.42 12.72
C TYR A 9 6.98 0.77 11.81
N TYR A 10 8.25 0.93 11.41
CA TYR A 10 8.67 1.93 10.42
C TYR A 10 8.91 1.24 9.08
N ILE A 11 8.13 1.63 8.07
CA ILE A 11 8.20 1.04 6.74
C ILE A 11 9.42 1.60 6.00
N PRO A 12 10.37 0.74 5.60
CA PRO A 12 11.44 1.11 4.70
C PRO A 12 10.86 1.62 3.38
N HIS A 13 11.41 2.72 2.88
CA HIS A 13 10.98 3.25 1.60
C HIS A 13 12.14 3.87 0.84
N HIS A 14 12.02 3.88 -0.48
CA HIS A 14 12.97 4.51 -1.38
C HIS A 14 12.22 5.15 -2.56
N CYS A 15 12.86 6.16 -3.17
CA CYS A 15 12.32 6.84 -4.34
C CYS A 15 12.86 6.20 -5.61
N ILE A 16 11.97 5.90 -6.55
CA ILE A 16 12.31 5.52 -7.92
C ILE A 16 11.99 6.70 -8.81
N PHE A 17 13.04 7.27 -9.42
CA PHE A 17 12.92 8.36 -10.37
C PHE A 17 12.71 7.82 -11.78
N LYS A 18 11.75 8.42 -12.48
CA LYS A 18 11.42 8.13 -13.87
C LYS A 18 11.46 9.46 -14.64
N PRO A 19 12.66 9.94 -15.03
CA PRO A 19 12.83 11.27 -15.62
C PRO A 19 12.00 11.48 -16.89
N ASN A 20 11.72 10.40 -17.63
CA ASN A 20 10.92 10.43 -18.86
C ASN A 20 9.40 10.34 -18.61
N SER A 21 8.94 10.27 -17.36
CA SER A 21 7.50 10.23 -17.05
C SER A 21 6.95 11.64 -16.88
N SER A 22 6.00 12.01 -17.75
CA SER A 22 5.33 13.32 -17.68
C SER A 22 4.41 13.48 -16.47
N SER A 23 3.82 12.38 -15.97
CA SER A 23 2.80 12.42 -14.91
C SER A 23 3.28 11.94 -13.54
N THR A 24 4.27 11.04 -13.48
CA THR A 24 4.86 10.55 -12.21
C THR A 24 6.38 10.48 -12.28
N PRO A 25 7.07 11.63 -12.23
CA PRO A 25 8.53 11.70 -12.28
C PRO A 25 9.24 10.98 -11.12
N CYS A 26 8.59 10.87 -9.96
CA CYS A 26 9.10 10.16 -8.79
C CYS A 26 8.00 9.27 -8.20
N ARG A 27 8.35 8.04 -7.82
CA ARG A 27 7.48 7.10 -7.13
C ARG A 27 8.16 6.62 -5.85
N ILE A 28 7.52 6.84 -4.72
CA ILE A 28 7.96 6.29 -3.44
C ILE A 28 7.49 4.84 -3.36
N VAL A 29 8.42 3.91 -3.19
CA VAL A 29 8.15 2.50 -2.96
C VAL A 29 8.31 2.21 -1.49
N PHE A 30 7.27 1.63 -0.89
CA PHE A 30 7.26 1.16 0.48
C PHE A 30 7.50 -0.36 0.49
N ASP A 31 8.58 -0.81 1.14
CA ASP A 31 8.93 -2.23 1.21
C ASP A 31 8.47 -2.83 2.54
N ALA A 32 7.26 -3.39 2.54
CA ALA A 32 6.69 -4.09 3.69
C ALA A 32 7.24 -5.52 3.88
N SER A 33 8.04 -6.03 2.94
CA SER A 33 8.64 -7.37 2.98
C SER A 33 10.07 -7.38 3.50
N MET A 34 10.71 -6.21 3.55
CA MET A 34 12.05 -6.07 4.07
C MET A 34 12.10 -6.48 5.55
N LYS A 35 12.88 -7.52 5.84
CA LYS A 35 13.21 -7.89 7.22
C LYS A 35 14.18 -6.84 7.76
N THR A 36 13.95 -6.43 8.99
CA THR A 36 14.82 -5.45 9.65
C THR A 36 15.78 -6.18 10.57
N ASN A 37 16.85 -5.51 11.00
CA ASN A 37 17.75 -6.06 12.03
C ASN A 37 17.01 -6.31 13.36
N ALA A 38 15.82 -5.73 13.54
CA ALA A 38 14.94 -5.93 14.69
C ALA A 38 13.97 -7.12 14.53
N GLY A 39 14.05 -7.88 13.42
CA GLY A 39 13.31 -9.13 13.23
C GLY A 39 12.32 -9.13 12.06
N PRO A 40 11.06 -9.55 12.27
CA PRO A 40 10.11 -9.87 11.21
C PRO A 40 9.77 -8.67 10.30
N SER A 41 9.34 -8.96 9.08
CA SER A 41 8.84 -7.93 8.15
C SER A 41 7.43 -7.47 8.56
N LEU A 42 6.94 -6.36 8.01
CA LEU A 42 5.58 -5.91 8.27
C LEU A 42 4.53 -6.95 7.84
N ASN A 43 4.79 -7.63 6.71
CA ASN A 43 3.93 -8.70 6.20
C ASN A 43 3.86 -9.92 7.12
N ASP A 44 4.89 -10.15 7.94
CA ASP A 44 4.91 -11.25 8.92
C ASP A 44 4.16 -10.87 10.22
N ILE A 45 4.13 -9.57 10.56
CA ILE A 45 3.50 -9.06 11.78
C ILE A 45 1.98 -8.92 11.60
N LEU A 46 1.53 -8.49 10.42
CA LEU A 46 0.12 -8.22 10.16
C LEU A 46 -0.60 -9.45 9.59
N TYR A 47 -1.79 -9.73 10.12
CA TYR A 47 -2.65 -10.76 9.57
C TYR A 47 -3.16 -10.34 8.18
N LYS A 48 -2.89 -11.16 7.16
CA LYS A 48 -3.23 -10.89 5.75
C LYS A 48 -4.73 -10.78 5.47
N GLY A 49 -5.54 -11.45 6.29
CA GLY A 49 -6.98 -11.54 6.07
C GLY A 49 -7.37 -12.45 4.89
N PRO A 50 -8.68 -12.67 4.71
CA PRO A 50 -9.20 -13.41 3.56
C PRO A 50 -9.07 -12.61 2.26
N LYS A 51 -9.06 -13.32 1.12
CA LYS A 51 -9.06 -12.68 -0.20
C LYS A 51 -10.41 -12.01 -0.48
N LEU A 52 -10.44 -10.67 -0.47
CA LEU A 52 -11.64 -9.88 -0.77
C LEU A 52 -11.86 -9.62 -2.27
N GLN A 53 -10.85 -9.89 -3.11
CA GLN A 53 -10.89 -9.59 -4.54
C GLN A 53 -11.61 -10.70 -5.31
N ASN A 54 -12.57 -10.31 -6.15
CA ASN A 54 -13.23 -11.21 -7.10
C ASN A 54 -12.23 -11.85 -8.06
N ASN A 55 -12.58 -13.02 -8.60
CA ASN A 55 -11.76 -13.69 -9.60
C ASN A 55 -11.67 -12.83 -10.88
N PRO A 56 -10.46 -12.46 -11.36
CA PRO A 56 -10.27 -11.67 -12.57
C PRO A 56 -10.96 -12.27 -13.80
N ILE A 57 -11.00 -13.61 -13.91
CA ILE A 57 -11.66 -14.29 -15.04
C ILE A 57 -13.16 -14.00 -15.02
N THR A 58 -13.81 -14.12 -13.87
CA THR A 58 -15.23 -13.81 -13.71
C THR A 58 -15.53 -12.34 -14.03
N ILE A 59 -14.66 -11.43 -13.60
CA ILE A 59 -14.79 -9.99 -13.92
C ILE A 59 -14.73 -9.79 -15.44
N LEU A 60 -13.77 -10.42 -16.13
CA LEU A 60 -13.60 -10.29 -17.58
C LEU A 60 -14.76 -10.91 -18.38
N LEU A 61 -15.30 -12.05 -17.93
CA LEU A 61 -16.49 -12.66 -18.54
C LEU A 61 -17.70 -11.74 -18.40
N ASN A 62 -17.96 -11.23 -17.19
CA ASN A 62 -19.08 -10.31 -16.95
C ASN A 62 -18.94 -9.00 -17.73
N PHE A 63 -17.72 -8.49 -17.87
CA PHE A 63 -17.43 -7.28 -18.65
C PHE A 63 -17.80 -7.43 -20.13
N ARG A 64 -17.84 -8.66 -20.66
CA ARG A 64 -18.21 -8.97 -22.05
C ARG A 64 -19.69 -9.30 -22.24
N LEU A 65 -20.49 -9.44 -21.17
CA LEU A 65 -21.90 -9.84 -21.27
C LEU A 65 -22.79 -8.75 -21.87
N PHE A 66 -22.42 -7.48 -21.69
CA PHE A 66 -23.24 -6.35 -22.10
C PHE A 66 -22.57 -5.54 -23.22
N PRO A 67 -23.36 -4.90 -24.11
CA PRO A 67 -22.83 -4.17 -25.27
C PRO A 67 -22.06 -2.89 -24.89
N ILE A 68 -22.28 -2.37 -23.68
CA ILE A 68 -21.67 -1.13 -23.20
C ILE A 68 -20.95 -1.44 -21.89
N ALA A 69 -19.69 -1.00 -21.82
CA ALA A 69 -18.86 -1.15 -20.64
C ALA A 69 -18.26 0.20 -20.23
N VAL A 70 -18.27 0.48 -18.93
CA VAL A 70 -17.72 1.71 -18.34
C VAL A 70 -16.48 1.36 -17.55
N VAL A 71 -15.40 2.10 -17.79
CA VAL A 71 -14.11 1.92 -17.10
C VAL A 71 -13.67 3.26 -16.54
N ALA A 72 -13.17 3.23 -15.29
CA ALA A 72 -12.57 4.38 -14.66
C ALA A 72 -11.35 3.94 -13.84
N ASP A 73 -10.31 4.77 -13.81
CA ASP A 73 -9.17 4.60 -12.92
C ASP A 73 -9.27 5.59 -11.75
N LEU A 74 -9.22 5.07 -10.53
CA LEU A 74 -9.29 5.88 -9.32
C LEU A 74 -7.88 6.25 -8.86
N LYS A 75 -7.49 7.50 -9.14
CA LYS A 75 -6.19 8.04 -8.74
C LYS A 75 -5.97 7.88 -7.24
N GLN A 76 -4.90 7.17 -6.89
CA GLN A 76 -4.47 6.96 -5.50
C GLN A 76 -5.57 6.36 -4.59
N MET A 77 -6.36 5.41 -5.10
CA MET A 77 -7.49 4.78 -4.40
C MET A 77 -7.18 4.40 -2.94
N TYR A 78 -6.04 3.78 -2.66
CA TYR A 78 -5.68 3.35 -1.30
C TYR A 78 -5.56 4.52 -0.30
N ARG A 79 -5.27 5.74 -0.76
CA ARG A 79 -5.20 6.94 0.10
C ARG A 79 -6.57 7.49 0.48
N GLN A 80 -7.63 7.03 -0.19
CA GLN A 80 -9.01 7.45 0.11
C GLN A 80 -9.60 6.67 1.29
N VAL A 81 -8.92 5.61 1.77
CA VAL A 81 -9.37 4.80 2.89
C VAL A 81 -8.68 5.25 4.17
N LYS A 82 -9.45 5.64 5.18
CA LYS A 82 -8.91 6.06 6.49
C LYS A 82 -8.53 4.85 7.34
N MET A 83 -7.28 4.82 7.80
CA MET A 83 -6.82 3.78 8.73
C MET A 83 -7.40 3.98 10.13
N ILE A 84 -7.87 2.88 10.72
CA ILE A 84 -8.31 2.84 12.12
C ILE A 84 -7.15 3.20 13.05
N GLU A 85 -7.45 3.88 14.16
CA GLU A 85 -6.45 4.48 15.04
C GLU A 85 -5.38 3.48 15.55
N PRO A 86 -5.74 2.26 15.98
CA PRO A 86 -4.74 1.29 16.47
C PRO A 86 -3.74 0.85 15.40
N HIS A 87 -4.12 0.87 14.11
CA HIS A 87 -3.27 0.36 13.03
C HIS A 87 -2.37 1.44 12.41
N ARG A 88 -2.55 2.72 12.77
CA ARG A 88 -1.73 3.82 12.23
C ARG A 88 -0.27 3.70 12.65
N SER A 89 0.02 3.08 13.79
CA SER A 89 1.40 2.85 14.26
C SER A 89 2.22 1.94 13.34
N PHE A 90 1.57 1.17 12.47
CA PHE A 90 2.20 0.29 11.48
C PHE A 90 2.35 0.93 10.10
N GLN A 91 1.89 2.18 9.92
CA GLN A 91 1.99 2.94 8.68
C GLN A 91 3.01 4.09 8.80
N ARG A 92 3.96 3.98 9.74
CA ARG A 92 4.97 5.03 9.98
C ARG A 92 6.07 4.95 8.94
N VAL A 93 6.56 6.10 8.54
CA VAL A 93 7.68 6.24 7.60
C VAL A 93 8.69 7.19 8.22
N LEU A 94 9.98 6.87 8.06
CA LEU A 94 11.04 7.73 8.57
C LEU A 94 11.41 8.77 7.52
N TRP A 95 11.00 10.02 7.73
CA TRP A 95 11.43 11.12 6.87
C TRP A 95 12.70 11.75 7.43
N ARG A 96 13.77 11.79 6.63
CA ARG A 96 15.02 12.47 6.98
C ARG A 96 15.24 13.62 6.00
N PHE A 97 15.47 14.80 6.54
CA PHE A 97 16.03 15.92 5.78
C PHE A 97 17.55 15.79 5.90
N ASN A 98 18.24 15.75 4.76
CA ASN A 98 19.67 16.04 4.75
C ASN A 98 19.86 17.55 4.80
#